data_AF-A0A529LXQ2-F1
#
_entry.id   AF-A0A529LXQ2-F1
#
_cell.length_a   1.000
_cell.length_b   1.000
_cell.length_c   1.000
_cell.angle_alpha   90.00
_cell.angle_beta   90.00
_cell.angle_gamma   90.00
#
_symmetry.space_group_name_H-M   'P 1'
#
loop_
_entity.id
_entity.type
_entity.pdbx_description
1 polymer ?
#
loop_
_entity_poly.entity_id
_entity_poly.type
_entity_poly.pdbx_seq_one_letter_code
_entity_poly.pdbx_strand_id
1 'polypeptide(L)' 'MILFPAIDLKDGKCVRLKHGDMATATIYNDDPAAQARAFEDQGFE' A
#
# COMPACT_ATOMS: atom_id res chain seq x y z
N MET A 1 -8.04 18.44 9.30
CA MET A 1 -7.87 17.71 8.04
C MET A 1 -7.31 16.34 8.40
N ILE A 2 -7.92 15.24 7.96
CA ILE A 2 -7.49 13.87 8.25
C ILE A 2 -6.85 13.31 6.99
N LEU A 3 -5.67 12.68 7.11
CA LEU A 3 -4.95 12.06 5.99
C LEU A 3 -5.04 10.54 6.12
N PHE A 4 -5.53 9.87 5.08
CA PHE A 4 -5.66 8.41 5.06
C PHE A 4 -4.61 7.82 4.11
N PRO A 5 -3.54 7.18 4.63
CA PRO A 5 -2.61 6.45 3.79
C PRO A 5 -3.30 5.24 3.16
N ALA A 6 -2.89 4.88 1.94
CA ALA A 6 -3.52 3.82 1.17
C ALA A 6 -2.48 2.85 0.59
N ILE A 7 -2.84 1.56 0.61
CA ILE A 7 -2.11 0.47 -0.06
C ILE A 7 -3.08 -0.27 -0.98
N ASP A 8 -2.58 -0.63 -2.16
CA ASP A 8 -3.31 -1.50 -3.07
C ASP A 8 -2.79 -2.93 -2.89
N LEU A 9 -3.69 -3.92 -2.88
CA LEU A 9 -3.34 -5.32 -2.65
C LEU A 9 -3.48 -6.15 -3.94
N LYS A 10 -2.44 -6.92 -4.25
CA LYS A 10 -2.47 -7.90 -5.34
C LYS A 10 -1.56 -9.08 -5.01
N ASP A 11 -2.07 -10.30 -5.16
CA ASP A 11 -1.33 -11.54 -4.92
C ASP A 11 -0.61 -11.59 -3.55
N GLY A 12 -1.27 -11.05 -2.51
CA GLY A 12 -0.72 -10.99 -1.15
C GLY A 12 0.31 -9.90 -0.90
N LYS A 13 0.55 -8.98 -1.85
CA LYS A 13 1.56 -7.92 -1.77
C LYS A 13 0.97 -6.52 -1.87
N CYS A 14 1.68 -5.53 -1.36
CA CYS A 14 1.40 -4.11 -1.59
C CYS A 14 1.96 -3.68 -2.94
N VAL A 15 1.07 -3.19 -3.80
CA VAL A 15 1.41 -2.73 -5.14
C VAL A 15 0.94 -1.28 -5.37
N ARG A 16 1.37 -0.69 -6.48
CA ARG A 16 0.74 0.48 -7.07
C ARG A 16 0.63 0.29 -8.57
N LEU A 17 -0.51 0.70 -9.13
CA LEU A 17 -0.74 0.72 -10.57
C LEU A 17 -0.66 2.16 -11.08
N LYS A 18 -0.04 2.38 -12.24
CA LYS A 18 -0.12 3.68 -12.91
C LYS A 18 -1.48 3.81 -13.58
N HIS A 19 -2.30 4.74 -13.10
CA HIS A 19 -3.68 4.96 -13.60
C HIS A 19 -4.56 3.70 -13.61
N GLY A 20 -4.29 2.73 -12.71
CA GLY A 20 -5.05 1.47 -12.66
C GLY A 20 -4.62 0.40 -13.68
N ASP A 21 -3.57 0.63 -14.48
CA ASP A 21 -3.08 -0.36 -15.43
C ASP A 21 -2.34 -1.51 -14.73
N MET A 22 -2.94 -2.71 -14.75
CA MET A 22 -2.41 -3.93 -14.15
C MET A 22 -1.04 -4.34 -14.71
N ALA A 23 -0.73 -4.00 -15.96
CA ALA A 23 0.58 -4.29 -16.56
C ALA A 23 1.71 -3.44 -15.94
N THR A 24 1.35 -2.35 -15.25
CA THR A 24 2.29 -1.40 -14.63
C THR A 24 2.45 -1.59 -13.13
N ALA A 25 2.04 -2.76 -12.61
CA ALA A 25 2.11 -3.03 -11.18
C ALA A 25 3.55 -3.00 -10.67
N THR A 26 3.84 -2.06 -9.77
CA THR A 26 5.10 -2.02 -9.01
C THR A 26 4.84 -2.57 -7.63
N ILE A 27 5.65 -3.55 -7.20
CA ILE A 27 5.62 -4.08 -5.83
C ILE A 27 6.43 -3.14 -4.93
N TYR A 28 5.82 -2.68 -3.84
CA TYR A 28 6.46 -1.83 -2.84
C TYR A 28 6.79 -2.58 -1.55
N ASN A 29 5.96 -3.54 -1.19
CA ASN A 29 6.15 -4.36 0.00
C ASN A 29 5.51 -5.74 -0.19
N ASP A 30 6.19 -6.78 0.27
CA ASP A 30 5.72 -8.16 0.20
C ASP A 30 4.77 -8.52 1.34
N ASP A 31 4.75 -7.73 2.42
CA ASP A 31 3.91 -7.94 3.60
C ASP A 31 2.95 -6.75 3.82
N PRO A 32 1.67 -6.91 3.47
CA PRO A 32 0.64 -5.91 3.70
C PRO A 32 0.44 -5.51 5.16
N ALA A 33 0.57 -6.45 6.09
CA ALA A 33 0.38 -6.18 7.50
C ALA A 33 1.55 -5.34 8.04
N ALA A 34 2.78 -5.63 7.60
CA ALA A 34 3.94 -4.80 7.92
C ALA A 34 3.81 -3.38 7.33
N GLN A 35 3.31 -3.26 6.09
CA GLN A 35 3.10 -1.94 5.48
C GLN A 35 2.04 -1.11 6.21
N ALA A 36 0.94 -1.73 6.64
CA ALA A 36 -0.09 -1.06 7.43
C ALA A 36 0.44 -0.63 8.80
N ARG A 37 1.19 -1.51 9.49
CA ARG A 37 1.83 -1.19 10.77
C ARG A 37 2.82 -0.03 10.65
N ALA A 38 3.57 0.06 9.56
CA ALA A 38 4.47 1.18 9.34
C ALA A 38 3.72 2.53 9.21
N PHE A 39 2.46 2.55 8.76
CA PHE A 39 1.64 3.76 8.80
C PHE A 39 1.12 4.06 10.21
N GLU A 40 0.67 3.04 10.94
CA GLU A 40 0.28 3.20 12.35
C GLU A 40 1.44 3.76 13.19
N ASP A 41 2.65 3.22 13.03
CA ASP A 41 3.87 3.68 13.70
C ASP A 41 4.25 5.13 13.35
N GLN A 42 3.77 5.65 12.21
CA GLN A 42 3.92 7.05 11.79
C GLN A 42 2.81 7.97 12.35
N GLY A 43 1.83 7.43 13.06
CA GLY A 43 0.74 8.17 13.69
C GLY A 43 -0.53 8.29 12.87
N PHE A 44 -0.73 7.42 11.87
CA PHE A 44 -1.99 7.33 11.13
C PHE A 44 -2.97 6.38 11.83
N GLU A 45 -4.26 6.75 11.83
CA GLU A 45 -5.37 6.01 12.45
C GLU A 45 -6.38 5.52 11.40
#